data_AF-A0A957WBD7-F1
#
_entry.id   AF-A0A957WBD7-F1
#
_cell.length_a   1.000
_cell.length_b   1.000
_cell.length_c   1.000
_cell.angle_alpha   90.00
_cell.angle_beta   90.00
_cell.angle_gamma   90.00
#
_symmetry.space_group_name_H-M   'P 1'
#
loop_
_entity.id
_entity.type
_entity.pdbx_description
1 polymer ?
#
loop_
_entity_poly.entity_id
_entity_poly.type
_entity_poly.pdbx_seq_one_letter_code
_entity_poly.pdbx_strand_id
1 'polypeptide(L)'
;MPHPIEKEGQLYYSQAMVMLSSSTPSPATLLQNLLTLDRFVLLLNLYRALRRWVIRHRHEGMYKILDYDSTLELLDAKGQTARFKRRQRVKFLQDHIIAFQDYAWGEGDIFADYTCSPGVEVDRYREGDQWNILISLRETKSAGDIIDFYTERTIKHGFVKDDEWWQVEIRHRTKQFRLAIIFPKKRRCQRAVLLQRSKHKSTVLQADSFTNLPDGRQILTWETTKLKRFETYIIQWRW
;
A
#
# COMPACT_ATOMS: atom_id res chain seq x y z
N MET A 1 20.47 -18.31 -51.02
CA MET A 1 19.79 -18.91 -52.18
C MET A 1 18.59 -18.05 -52.55
N PRO A 2 18.58 -17.38 -53.72
CA PRO A 2 17.44 -16.60 -54.19
C PRO A 2 16.62 -17.41 -55.20
N HIS A 3 15.31 -17.49 -55.01
CA HIS A 3 14.38 -17.95 -56.04
C HIS A 3 13.67 -16.74 -56.65
N PRO A 4 13.86 -16.47 -57.95
CA PRO A 4 12.97 -15.66 -58.78
C PRO A 4 11.98 -16.56 -59.54
N ILE A 5 10.89 -15.96 -60.06
CA ILE A 5 10.07 -16.28 -61.25
C ILE A 5 8.70 -15.60 -60.98
N GLU A 6 8.43 -14.43 -61.57
CA GLU A 6 7.90 -14.18 -62.92
C GLU A 6 6.53 -14.82 -63.24
N LYS A 7 5.60 -13.90 -63.52
CA LYS A 7 4.70 -13.85 -64.69
C LYS A 7 3.25 -14.35 -64.60
N GLU A 8 2.42 -13.40 -65.04
CA GLU A 8 1.27 -13.52 -65.94
C GLU A 8 -0.11 -13.87 -65.38
N GLY A 9 -1.05 -12.99 -65.74
CA GLY A 9 -2.46 -13.09 -65.42
C GLY A 9 -3.26 -11.83 -65.79
N GLN A 10 -2.93 -11.18 -66.90
CA GLN A 10 -3.88 -10.29 -67.60
C GLN A 10 -4.91 -11.19 -68.30
N LEU A 11 -6.18 -11.05 -67.93
CA LEU A 11 -7.37 -11.15 -68.78
C LEU A 11 -8.57 -11.35 -67.87
N TYR A 12 -9.44 -10.35 -67.78
CA TYR A 12 -10.91 -10.47 -67.88
C TYR A 12 -11.50 -9.06 -67.74
N TYR A 13 -11.46 -8.33 -68.86
CA TYR A 13 -12.40 -7.25 -69.11
C TYR A 13 -13.72 -7.87 -69.62
N SER A 14 -14.84 -7.26 -69.22
CA SER A 14 -16.18 -7.40 -69.81
C SER A 14 -17.10 -8.50 -69.26
N GLN A 15 -17.86 -8.13 -68.23
CA GLN A 15 -19.31 -8.42 -68.11
C GLN A 15 -19.92 -7.29 -67.27
N ALA A 16 -20.47 -6.27 -67.94
CA ALA A 16 -21.91 -6.07 -68.06
C ALA A 16 -22.58 -5.93 -66.67
N MET A 17 -22.52 -4.74 -66.08
CA MET A 17 -23.57 -3.73 -66.27
C MET A 17 -24.97 -4.28 -65.88
N VAL A 18 -25.11 -4.68 -64.61
CA VAL A 18 -26.39 -4.91 -63.96
C VAL A 18 -26.61 -3.80 -62.94
N MET A 19 -27.47 -2.86 -63.32
CA MET A 19 -28.37 -2.07 -62.46
C MET A 19 -27.82 -1.63 -61.10
N LEU A 20 -26.85 -0.70 -61.09
CA LEU A 20 -26.67 0.20 -59.96
C LEU A 20 -27.70 1.33 -60.06
N SER A 21 -28.91 1.11 -59.55
CA SER A 21 -29.73 2.22 -59.06
C SER A 21 -29.10 2.71 -57.76
N SER A 22 -27.94 3.35 -57.86
CA SER A 22 -27.35 4.09 -56.75
C SER A 22 -28.19 5.34 -56.56
N SER A 23 -29.26 5.20 -55.76
CA SER A 23 -29.90 6.35 -55.14
C SER A 23 -28.81 7.13 -54.44
N THR A 24 -28.39 8.24 -55.03
CA THR A 24 -27.44 9.15 -54.41
C THR A 24 -28.08 9.59 -53.09
N PRO A 25 -27.45 9.32 -51.94
CA PRO A 25 -28.01 9.74 -50.68
C PRO A 25 -28.17 11.26 -50.76
N SER A 26 -29.38 11.72 -50.50
CA SER A 26 -29.69 13.14 -50.42
C SER A 26 -28.63 13.84 -49.55
N PRO A 27 -28.18 15.05 -49.90
CA PRO A 27 -27.23 15.80 -49.08
C PRO A 27 -27.70 15.96 -47.62
N ALA A 28 -29.01 15.87 -47.35
CA ALA A 28 -29.55 15.81 -46.00
C ALA A 28 -29.19 14.53 -45.23
N THR A 29 -29.08 13.38 -45.91
CA THR A 29 -28.70 12.08 -45.35
C THR A 29 -27.20 11.98 -45.09
N LEU A 30 -26.37 12.60 -45.94
CA LEU A 30 -24.91 12.70 -45.73
C LEU A 30 -24.57 13.63 -44.55
N LEU A 31 -25.30 14.75 -44.39
CA LEU A 31 -25.16 15.64 -43.23
C LEU A 31 -25.60 14.97 -41.92
N GLN A 32 -26.67 14.17 -41.91
CA GLN A 32 -27.05 13.38 -40.74
C GLN A 32 -26.02 12.31 -40.35
N ASN A 33 -25.35 11.68 -41.33
CA ASN A 33 -24.31 10.68 -41.07
C ASN A 33 -22.98 11.31 -40.59
N LEU A 34 -22.61 12.49 -41.08
CA LEU A 34 -21.45 13.26 -40.59
C LEU A 34 -21.66 13.80 -39.16
N LEU A 35 -22.89 14.20 -38.81
CA LEU A 35 -23.23 14.69 -37.46
C LEU A 35 -23.40 13.56 -36.42
N THR A 36 -23.61 12.31 -36.84
CA THR A 36 -23.76 11.16 -35.93
C THR A 36 -22.42 10.51 -35.62
N LEU A 37 -21.53 10.33 -36.61
CA LEU A 37 -20.18 9.79 -36.40
C LEU A 37 -19.35 10.61 -35.41
N ASP A 38 -19.44 11.94 -35.47
CA ASP A 38 -18.71 12.83 -34.55
C ASP A 38 -19.22 12.71 -33.09
N ARG A 39 -20.53 12.55 -32.90
CA ARG A 39 -21.12 12.33 -31.56
C ARG A 39 -20.71 10.99 -30.96
N PHE A 40 -20.61 9.92 -31.75
CA PHE A 40 -20.12 8.63 -31.26
C PHE A 40 -18.65 8.69 -30.84
N VAL A 41 -17.80 9.38 -31.62
CA VAL A 41 -16.39 9.57 -31.25
C VAL A 41 -16.26 10.41 -29.98
N LEU A 42 -17.03 11.48 -29.85
CA LEU A 42 -17.09 12.31 -28.63
C LEU A 42 -17.58 11.51 -27.42
N LEU A 43 -18.65 10.72 -27.54
CA LEU A 43 -19.16 9.86 -26.46
C LEU A 43 -18.15 8.78 -26.08
N LEU A 44 -17.48 8.15 -27.04
CA LEU A 44 -16.46 7.15 -26.76
C LEU A 44 -15.23 7.78 -26.08
N ASN A 45 -14.82 8.96 -26.50
CA ASN A 45 -13.72 9.70 -25.89
C ASN A 45 -14.07 10.17 -24.47
N LEU A 46 -15.29 10.66 -24.26
CA LEU A 46 -15.81 11.02 -22.96
C LEU A 46 -15.90 9.79 -22.04
N TYR A 47 -16.43 8.67 -22.52
CA TYR A 47 -16.46 7.40 -21.79
C TYR A 47 -15.06 6.91 -21.43
N ARG A 48 -14.09 6.97 -22.36
CA ARG A 48 -12.69 6.62 -22.09
C ARG A 48 -12.03 7.58 -21.10
N ALA A 49 -12.35 8.87 -21.15
CA ALA A 49 -11.86 9.86 -20.20
C ALA A 49 -12.47 9.63 -18.81
N LEU A 50 -13.78 9.38 -18.73
CA LEU A 50 -14.50 9.07 -17.50
C LEU A 50 -14.01 7.75 -16.90
N ARG A 51 -13.85 6.69 -17.71
CA ARG A 51 -13.30 5.40 -17.27
C ARG A 51 -11.87 5.54 -16.78
N ARG A 52 -11.00 6.28 -17.49
CA ARG A 52 -9.63 6.57 -17.03
C ARG A 52 -9.63 7.37 -15.75
N TRP A 53 -10.51 8.36 -15.63
CA TRP A 53 -10.69 9.15 -14.41
C TRP A 53 -11.14 8.26 -13.25
N VAL A 54 -12.15 7.42 -13.43
CA VAL A 54 -12.63 6.45 -12.43
C VAL A 54 -11.53 5.47 -12.03
N ILE A 55 -10.80 4.87 -12.97
CA ILE A 55 -9.71 3.92 -12.67
C ILE A 55 -8.56 4.60 -11.90
N ARG A 56 -8.22 5.84 -12.28
CA ARG A 56 -7.18 6.64 -11.62
C ARG A 56 -7.58 7.01 -10.18
N HIS A 57 -8.87 7.23 -9.93
CA HIS A 57 -9.39 7.46 -8.57
C HIS A 57 -9.59 6.16 -7.77
N ARG A 58 -9.56 4.99 -8.43
CA ARG A 58 -9.80 3.67 -7.81
C ARG A 58 -8.53 2.89 -7.44
N HIS A 59 -7.34 3.48 -7.49
CA HIS A 59 -6.15 2.81 -6.95
C HIS A 59 -6.20 2.78 -5.41
N GLU A 60 -7.09 1.94 -4.85
CA GLU A 60 -7.24 1.68 -3.43
C GLU A 60 -6.11 0.80 -2.85
N GLY A 61 -5.26 0.24 -3.73
CA GLY A 61 -4.22 -0.75 -3.42
C GLY A 61 -4.75 -2.18 -3.55
N MET A 62 -3.88 -3.17 -3.33
CA MET A 62 -4.26 -4.60 -3.33
C MET A 62 -5.12 -4.97 -2.12
N TYR A 63 -4.98 -4.22 -1.03
CA TYR A 63 -5.72 -4.39 0.21
C TYR A 63 -5.83 -3.08 0.99
N LYS A 64 -6.74 -3.06 1.97
CA LYS A 64 -6.86 -2.01 2.98
C LYS A 64 -6.78 -2.59 4.39
N ILE A 65 -6.29 -1.79 5.32
CA ILE A 65 -6.15 -2.15 6.72
C ILE A 65 -7.39 -1.65 7.47
N LEU A 66 -8.12 -2.58 8.07
CA LEU A 66 -9.29 -2.28 8.90
C LEU A 66 -8.86 -1.87 10.31
N ASP A 67 -7.86 -2.55 10.86
CA ASP A 67 -7.30 -2.29 12.17
C ASP A 67 -5.78 -2.51 12.13
N TYR A 68 -5.03 -1.56 12.67
CA TYR A 68 -3.59 -1.60 12.80
C TYR A 68 -3.27 -1.38 14.28
N ASP A 69 -2.71 -2.40 14.92
CA ASP A 69 -2.24 -2.31 16.30
C ASP A 69 -0.78 -2.78 16.34
N SER A 70 0.11 -1.97 16.91
CA SER A 70 1.49 -2.38 17.12
C SER A 70 2.03 -1.90 18.46
N THR A 71 2.84 -2.75 19.06
CA THR A 71 3.46 -2.53 20.36
C THR A 71 4.95 -2.72 20.24
N LEU A 72 5.71 -1.70 20.63
CA LEU A 72 7.15 -1.77 20.87
C LEU A 72 7.39 -1.91 22.37
N GLU A 73 7.85 -3.07 22.82
CA GLU A 73 8.15 -3.35 24.22
C GLU A 73 9.67 -3.31 24.44
N LEU A 74 10.14 -2.33 25.22
CA LEU A 74 11.54 -2.16 25.58
C LEU A 74 11.82 -3.01 26.83
N LEU A 75 12.61 -4.08 26.68
CA LEU A 75 12.71 -5.15 27.67
C LEU A 75 13.74 -4.86 28.77
N ASP A 76 14.74 -4.04 28.48
CA ASP A 76 15.79 -3.67 29.43
C ASP A 76 16.04 -2.17 29.48
N ALA A 77 16.57 -1.72 30.61
CA ALA A 77 16.85 -0.31 30.85
C ALA A 77 18.01 0.23 30.00
N LYS A 78 18.86 -0.60 29.41
CA LYS A 78 19.93 -0.15 28.52
C LYS A 78 19.46 0.00 27.07
N GLY A 79 18.22 -0.40 26.76
CA GLY A 79 17.68 -0.42 25.41
C GLY A 79 18.35 -1.41 24.48
N GLN A 80 18.99 -2.45 25.04
CA GLN A 80 19.71 -3.46 24.28
C GLN A 80 18.79 -4.48 23.63
N THR A 81 17.59 -4.69 24.17
CA THR A 81 16.63 -5.66 23.68
C THR A 81 15.25 -5.04 23.69
N ALA A 82 14.58 -5.12 22.54
CA ALA A 82 13.19 -4.76 22.40
C ALA A 82 12.44 -5.84 21.64
N ARG A 83 11.13 -5.93 21.90
CA ARG A 83 10.22 -6.82 21.21
C ARG A 83 9.15 -5.99 20.53
N PHE A 84 9.07 -6.11 19.23
CA PHE A 84 8.04 -5.46 18.43
C PHE A 84 6.98 -6.49 18.06
N LYS A 85 5.73 -6.18 18.36
CA LYS A 85 4.56 -6.98 17.96
C LYS A 85 3.64 -6.11 17.13
N ARG A 86 3.04 -6.68 16.09
CA ARG A 86 2.02 -5.99 15.32
C ARG A 86 0.93 -6.96 14.89
N ARG A 87 -0.32 -6.50 15.00
CA ARG A 87 -1.51 -7.10 14.41
C ARG A 87 -2.06 -6.17 13.34
N GLN A 88 -2.35 -6.70 12.15
CA GLN A 88 -3.04 -5.98 11.09
C GLN A 88 -4.25 -6.77 10.60
N ARG A 89 -5.45 -6.23 10.80
CA ARG A 89 -6.66 -6.79 10.21
C ARG A 89 -6.82 -6.26 8.81
N VAL A 90 -6.60 -7.09 7.80
CA VAL A 90 -6.52 -6.71 6.40
C VAL A 90 -7.75 -7.19 5.64
N LYS A 91 -8.31 -6.35 4.76
CA LYS A 91 -9.32 -6.74 3.77
C LYS A 91 -8.72 -6.66 2.37
N PHE A 92 -8.67 -7.77 1.66
CA PHE A 92 -8.20 -7.81 0.27
C PHE A 92 -9.21 -7.17 -0.67
N LEU A 93 -8.70 -6.46 -1.68
CA LEU A 93 -9.49 -5.73 -2.68
C LEU A 93 -9.34 -6.32 -4.08
N GLN A 94 -8.50 -7.34 -4.23
CA GLN A 94 -8.18 -8.01 -5.48
C GLN A 94 -8.15 -9.52 -5.26
N ASP A 95 -8.44 -10.26 -6.32
CA ASP A 95 -8.30 -11.71 -6.35
C ASP A 95 -6.85 -12.12 -6.59
N HIS A 96 -6.57 -13.39 -6.33
CA HIS A 96 -5.29 -14.03 -6.62
C HIS A 96 -4.08 -13.47 -5.85
N ILE A 97 -4.30 -12.98 -4.63
CA ILE A 97 -3.20 -12.49 -3.78
C ILE A 97 -2.52 -13.68 -3.09
N ILE A 98 -1.23 -13.88 -3.38
CA ILE A 98 -0.43 -15.00 -2.84
C ILE A 98 0.69 -14.54 -1.89
N ALA A 99 0.93 -13.23 -1.80
CA ALA A 99 2.01 -12.66 -1.02
C ALA A 99 1.59 -11.36 -0.32
N PHE A 100 2.27 -11.05 0.77
CA PHE A 100 2.10 -9.85 1.56
C PHE A 100 3.47 -9.21 1.81
N GLN A 101 3.53 -7.88 1.88
CA GLN A 101 4.76 -7.17 2.15
C GLN A 101 4.70 -6.54 3.54
N ASP A 102 5.74 -6.81 4.33
CA ASP A 102 6.01 -6.16 5.59
C ASP A 102 7.20 -5.21 5.45
N TYR A 103 7.25 -4.20 6.31
CA TYR A 103 8.21 -3.12 6.33
C TYR A 103 8.78 -2.91 7.73
N ALA A 104 10.08 -2.72 7.81
CA ALA A 104 10.78 -2.42 9.05
C ALA A 104 11.75 -1.26 8.88
N TRP A 105 11.88 -0.47 9.96
CA TRP A 105 12.90 0.55 10.15
C TRP A 105 13.50 0.35 11.53
N GLY A 106 14.73 0.82 11.71
CA GLY A 106 15.39 0.87 13.01
C GLY A 106 16.90 0.71 12.91
N GLU A 107 17.54 0.90 14.05
CA GLU A 107 18.98 0.70 14.25
C GLU A 107 19.25 -0.65 14.93
N GLY A 108 20.51 -1.09 14.89
CA GLY A 108 20.92 -2.37 15.47
C GLY A 108 20.51 -3.58 14.63
N ASP A 109 20.41 -4.73 15.29
CA ASP A 109 19.93 -5.97 14.69
C ASP A 109 18.42 -6.07 14.88
N ILE A 110 17.67 -5.46 13.95
CA ILE A 110 16.21 -5.33 14.03
C ILE A 110 15.43 -6.62 13.77
N PHE A 111 16.13 -7.68 13.37
CA PHE A 111 15.56 -8.99 13.06
C PHE A 111 16.33 -10.13 13.75
N ALA A 112 16.84 -9.88 14.95
CA ALA A 112 17.52 -10.89 15.76
C ALA A 112 16.64 -12.14 15.97
N ASP A 113 15.32 -11.94 15.97
CA ASP A 113 14.30 -12.95 15.77
C ASP A 113 13.16 -12.32 14.96
N TYR A 114 12.52 -13.07 14.06
CA TYR A 114 11.38 -12.61 13.26
C TYR A 114 10.42 -13.77 13.02
N THR A 115 9.15 -13.55 13.34
CA THR A 115 8.07 -14.49 13.05
C THR A 115 6.88 -13.75 12.45
N CYS A 116 6.19 -14.43 11.55
CA CYS A 116 4.96 -13.93 10.95
C CYS A 116 3.90 -15.03 10.84
N SER A 117 2.64 -14.63 10.88
CA SER A 117 1.49 -15.51 10.67
C SER A 117 0.29 -14.68 10.22
N PRO A 118 -0.53 -15.14 9.27
CA PRO A 118 -0.32 -16.32 8.44
C PRO A 118 0.78 -16.08 7.39
N GLY A 119 1.30 -17.19 6.87
CA GLY A 119 2.33 -17.19 5.85
C GLY A 119 3.73 -17.46 6.41
N VAL A 120 4.73 -17.29 5.55
CA VAL A 120 6.14 -17.52 5.85
C VAL A 120 6.97 -16.45 5.16
N GLU A 121 7.97 -15.90 5.86
CA GLU A 121 9.01 -15.07 5.24
C GLU A 121 9.73 -15.86 4.15
N VAL A 122 9.74 -15.33 2.93
CA VAL A 122 10.42 -15.96 1.78
C VAL A 122 11.58 -15.15 1.24
N ASP A 123 11.63 -13.85 1.53
CA ASP A 123 12.75 -12.99 1.18
C ASP A 123 12.79 -11.74 2.07
N ARG A 124 13.98 -11.16 2.19
CA ARG A 124 14.23 -9.91 2.89
C ARG A 124 15.31 -9.11 2.17
N TYR A 125 14.96 -7.89 1.78
CA TYR A 125 15.89 -7.00 1.10
C TYR A 125 15.76 -5.57 1.61
N ARG A 126 16.81 -4.78 1.41
CA ARG A 126 16.88 -3.39 1.87
C ARG A 126 16.71 -2.43 0.71
N GLU A 127 15.86 -1.43 0.89
CA GLU A 127 15.66 -0.32 -0.03
C GLU A 127 15.83 0.99 0.74
N GLY A 128 16.99 1.63 0.57
CA GLY A 128 17.36 2.80 1.37
C GLY A 128 17.52 2.49 2.86
N ASP A 129 16.77 3.20 3.71
CA ASP A 129 16.75 3.03 5.15
C ASP A 129 15.72 1.98 5.64
N GLN A 130 14.96 1.41 4.71
CA GLN A 130 13.86 0.49 4.99
C GLN A 130 14.23 -0.94 4.61
N TRP A 131 13.75 -1.88 5.42
CA TRP A 131 13.73 -3.29 5.08
C TRP A 131 12.35 -3.69 4.56
N ASN A 132 12.34 -4.40 3.45
CA ASN A 132 11.18 -5.04 2.86
C ASN A 132 11.25 -6.53 3.18
N ILE A 133 10.18 -7.07 3.76
CA ILE A 133 10.04 -8.51 4.03
C ILE A 133 8.91 -9.03 3.14
N LEU A 134 9.22 -10.00 2.29
CA LEU A 134 8.24 -10.68 1.46
C LEU A 134 7.70 -11.90 2.21
N ILE A 135 6.39 -11.93 2.42
CA ILE A 135 5.69 -13.01 3.12
C ILE A 135 4.84 -13.77 2.09
N SER A 136 5.11 -15.07 1.91
CA SER A 136 4.23 -15.95 1.14
C SER A 136 3.04 -16.36 2.00
N LEU A 137 1.82 -16.18 1.49
CA LEU A 137 0.59 -16.54 2.21
C LEU A 137 0.31 -18.04 2.24
N ARG A 138 1.04 -18.83 1.43
CA ARG A 138 0.85 -20.28 1.20
C ARG A 138 -0.53 -20.68 0.67
N GLU A 139 -1.41 -19.72 0.47
CA GLU A 139 -2.74 -19.84 -0.08
C GLU A 139 -3.04 -18.61 -0.94
N THR A 140 -3.95 -18.77 -1.89
CA THR A 140 -4.45 -17.68 -2.71
C THR A 140 -5.63 -17.02 -2.01
N LYS A 141 -5.56 -15.70 -1.80
CA LYS A 141 -6.66 -14.89 -1.23
C LYS A 141 -7.46 -14.21 -2.32
N SER A 142 -8.75 -14.07 -2.07
CA SER A 142 -9.73 -13.48 -2.98
C SER A 142 -10.16 -12.08 -2.53
N ALA A 143 -10.73 -11.31 -3.44
CA ALA A 143 -11.28 -10.00 -3.12
C ALA A 143 -12.40 -10.15 -2.09
N GLY A 144 -12.33 -9.36 -1.02
CA GLY A 144 -13.32 -9.40 0.06
C GLY A 144 -12.86 -10.18 1.30
N ASP A 145 -11.89 -11.10 1.16
CA ASP A 145 -11.33 -11.86 2.27
C ASP A 145 -10.77 -10.94 3.35
N ILE A 146 -10.97 -11.33 4.60
CA ILE A 146 -10.47 -10.61 5.78
C ILE A 146 -9.58 -11.55 6.58
N ILE A 147 -8.38 -11.08 6.92
CA ILE A 147 -7.40 -11.87 7.65
C ILE A 147 -6.66 -11.00 8.67
N ASP A 148 -6.27 -11.59 9.79
CA ASP A 148 -5.42 -10.95 10.79
C ASP A 148 -3.98 -11.40 10.59
N PHE A 149 -3.10 -10.46 10.24
CA PHE A 149 -1.66 -10.68 10.19
C PHE A 149 -1.02 -10.33 11.52
N TYR A 150 -0.16 -11.20 11.99
CA TYR A 150 0.64 -11.08 13.19
C TYR A 150 2.10 -11.12 12.78
N THR A 151 2.87 -10.14 13.23
CA THR A 151 4.32 -10.12 13.05
C THR A 151 4.96 -9.79 14.38
N GLU A 152 5.97 -10.55 14.75
CA GLU A 152 6.77 -10.32 15.95
C GLU A 152 8.25 -10.31 15.57
N ARG A 153 9.02 -9.37 16.13
CA ARG A 153 10.47 -9.34 15.97
C ARG A 153 11.19 -8.92 17.24
N THR A 154 12.34 -9.52 17.46
CA THR A 154 13.29 -9.09 18.49
C THR A 154 14.30 -8.15 17.85
N ILE A 155 14.51 -7.00 18.49
CA ILE A 155 15.46 -5.97 18.09
C ILE A 155 16.58 -5.96 19.12
N LYS A 156 17.83 -6.11 18.69
CA LYS A 156 19.01 -5.99 19.56
C LYS A 156 19.79 -4.71 19.27
N HIS A 157 20.22 -4.03 20.33
CA HIS A 157 21.00 -2.80 20.31
C HIS A 157 20.33 -1.65 19.52
N GLY A 158 18.99 -1.61 19.50
CA GLY A 158 18.23 -0.65 18.70
C GLY A 158 17.81 0.63 19.42
N PHE A 159 17.88 0.68 20.76
CA PHE A 159 17.32 1.80 21.56
C PHE A 159 18.26 2.27 22.69
N VAL A 160 19.56 2.34 22.41
CA VAL A 160 20.63 2.58 23.40
C VAL A 160 20.92 4.06 23.70
N LYS A 161 20.41 4.99 22.90
CA LYS A 161 20.60 6.45 23.01
C LYS A 161 19.66 7.06 24.05
N ASP A 162 19.89 8.33 24.38
CA ASP A 162 19.03 9.10 25.29
C ASP A 162 17.78 9.65 24.61
N ASP A 163 17.89 9.97 23.32
CA ASP A 163 16.78 10.33 22.44
C ASP A 163 16.60 9.23 21.40
N GLU A 164 15.39 8.70 21.34
CA GLU A 164 15.05 7.52 20.53
C GLU A 164 13.81 7.76 19.70
N TRP A 165 13.59 6.90 18.70
CA TRP A 165 12.48 7.04 17.78
C TRP A 165 11.93 5.73 17.27
N TRP A 166 10.65 5.76 16.89
CA TRP A 166 9.99 4.66 16.18
C TRP A 166 9.11 5.22 15.08
N GLN A 167 9.34 4.71 13.86
CA GLN A 167 8.69 5.17 12.63
C GLN A 167 7.70 4.13 12.09
N VAL A 168 6.56 4.62 11.60
CA VAL A 168 5.60 3.85 10.80
C VAL A 168 5.15 4.67 9.59
N GLU A 169 5.09 4.03 8.41
CA GLU A 169 4.58 4.62 7.18
C GLU A 169 3.21 4.04 6.79
N ILE A 170 2.24 4.92 6.48
CA ILE A 170 0.87 4.52 6.12
C ILE A 170 0.76 4.30 4.61
N ARG A 171 1.20 3.16 4.09
CA ARG A 171 1.13 2.86 2.64
C ARG A 171 -0.26 2.53 2.13
N HIS A 172 -1.07 1.92 2.98
CA HIS A 172 -2.41 1.45 2.63
C HIS A 172 -3.48 2.28 3.34
N ARG A 173 -4.68 2.33 2.75
CA ARG A 173 -5.84 2.92 3.42
C ARG A 173 -6.06 2.18 4.74
N THR A 174 -6.02 2.90 5.85
CA THR A 174 -6.10 2.35 7.20
C THR A 174 -7.24 3.04 7.94
N LYS A 175 -8.18 2.26 8.50
CA LYS A 175 -9.37 2.82 9.18
C LYS A 175 -9.11 3.17 10.64
N GLN A 176 -8.48 2.25 11.38
CA GLN A 176 -8.13 2.41 12.79
C GLN A 176 -6.65 2.13 12.95
N PHE A 177 -6.01 2.91 13.82
CA PHE A 177 -4.57 2.86 13.98
C PHE A 177 -4.18 3.16 15.42
N ARG A 178 -3.34 2.28 15.96
CA ARG A 178 -2.86 2.30 17.33
C ARG A 178 -1.37 1.94 17.38
N LEU A 179 -0.60 2.78 18.05
CA LEU A 179 0.78 2.52 18.43
C LEU A 179 0.88 2.49 19.95
N ALA A 180 1.64 1.54 20.48
CA ALA A 180 1.98 1.47 21.88
C ALA A 180 3.50 1.29 22.06
N ILE A 181 4.07 2.00 23.04
CA ILE A 181 5.46 1.78 23.48
C ILE A 181 5.42 1.45 24.97
N ILE A 182 5.96 0.30 25.35
CA ILE A 182 6.09 -0.12 26.75
C ILE A 182 7.53 0.09 27.18
N PHE A 183 7.74 0.95 28.17
CA PHE A 183 9.07 1.28 28.71
C PHE A 183 9.44 0.38 29.90
N PRO A 184 10.72 0.02 30.07
CA PRO A 184 11.20 -0.71 31.24
C PRO A 184 10.99 0.10 32.51
N LYS A 185 10.66 -0.58 33.61
CA LYS A 185 10.40 0.03 34.93
C LYS A 185 11.53 0.95 35.41
N LYS A 186 12.78 0.59 35.09
CA LYS A 186 13.99 1.31 35.52
C LYS A 186 14.41 2.47 34.59
N ARG A 187 13.77 2.64 33.42
CA ARG A 187 14.04 3.74 32.48
C ARG A 187 12.73 4.14 31.82
N ARG A 188 12.05 5.10 32.44
CA ARG A 188 10.71 5.56 32.02
C ARG A 188 10.86 6.63 30.95
N CYS A 189 9.83 6.85 30.15
CA CYS A 189 9.81 7.97 29.22
C CYS A 189 9.53 9.28 29.97
N GLN A 190 10.39 10.27 29.79
CA GLN A 190 10.22 11.62 30.35
C GLN A 190 9.37 12.48 29.43
N ARG A 191 9.55 12.35 28.12
CA ARG A 191 8.87 13.17 27.12
C ARG A 191 8.74 12.40 25.82
N ALA A 192 7.59 12.50 25.16
CA ALA A 192 7.39 12.00 23.82
C ALA A 192 6.75 13.03 22.89
N VAL A 193 7.08 12.94 21.61
CA VAL A 193 6.65 13.83 20.55
C VAL A 193 6.25 13.00 19.35
N LEU A 194 5.07 13.27 18.80
CA LEU A 194 4.63 12.73 17.52
C LEU A 194 5.00 13.71 16.40
N LEU A 195 5.78 13.23 15.43
CA LEU A 195 6.10 13.94 14.21
C LEU A 195 5.29 13.40 13.04
N GLN A 196 4.74 14.30 12.24
CA GLN A 196 4.12 14.00 10.94
C GLN A 196 4.99 14.57 9.83
N ARG A 197 5.60 13.68 9.02
CA ARG A 197 6.62 14.07 8.05
C ARG A 197 6.10 15.03 6.98
N SER A 198 4.90 14.82 6.44
CA SER A 198 4.42 15.62 5.30
C SER A 198 4.03 17.05 5.67
N LYS A 199 3.70 17.29 6.93
CA LYS A 199 3.30 18.61 7.43
C LYS A 199 4.42 19.33 8.20
N HIS A 200 5.56 18.67 8.39
CA HIS A 200 6.59 19.09 9.34
C HIS A 200 5.98 19.44 10.71
N LYS A 201 4.90 18.75 11.09
CA LYS A 201 4.14 19.05 12.30
C LYS A 201 4.67 18.18 13.43
N SER A 202 5.03 18.83 14.52
CA SER A 202 5.40 18.22 15.79
C SER A 202 4.28 18.43 16.80
N THR A 203 3.91 17.39 17.54
CA THR A 203 2.89 17.44 18.59
C THR A 203 3.40 16.70 19.82
N VAL A 204 3.51 17.42 20.94
CA VAL A 204 3.90 16.81 22.22
C VAL A 204 2.77 15.90 22.68
N LEU A 205 3.09 14.63 22.96
CA LEU A 205 2.15 13.66 23.51
C LEU A 205 1.93 14.00 24.99
N GLN A 206 0.66 14.20 25.36
CA GLN A 206 0.28 14.71 26.67
C GLN A 206 0.29 13.59 27.73
N ALA A 207 0.14 13.97 29.01
CA ALA A 207 0.18 13.02 30.13
C ALA A 207 -0.88 11.91 30.03
N ASP A 208 -2.04 12.19 29.42
CA ASP A 208 -3.12 11.24 29.15
C ASP A 208 -2.73 10.11 28.19
N SER A 209 -1.69 10.32 27.38
CA SER A 209 -1.15 9.32 26.46
C SER A 209 -0.29 8.29 27.20
N PHE A 210 0.04 8.53 28.48
CA PHE A 210 0.83 7.64 29.32
C PHE A 210 -0.05 6.96 30.36
N THR A 211 0.15 5.65 30.54
CA THR A 211 -0.52 4.88 31.60
C THR A 211 0.52 4.01 32.32
N ASN A 212 0.31 3.75 33.61
CA ASN A 212 1.13 2.84 34.38
C ASN A 212 0.52 1.45 34.34
N LEU A 213 1.34 0.45 33.98
CA LEU A 213 0.96 -0.95 34.01
C LEU A 213 1.06 -1.49 35.46
N PRO A 214 0.32 -2.57 35.80
CA PRO A 214 0.35 -3.16 37.15
C PRO A 214 1.74 -3.61 37.63
N ASP A 215 2.64 -3.96 36.71
CA ASP A 215 4.02 -4.35 37.01
C ASP A 215 4.96 -3.15 37.27
N GLY A 216 4.44 -1.92 37.18
CA GLY A 216 5.16 -0.67 37.38
C GLY A 216 5.85 -0.14 36.11
N ARG A 217 5.70 -0.79 34.95
CA ARG A 217 6.13 -0.24 33.66
C ARG A 217 5.19 0.88 33.21
N GLN A 218 5.67 1.67 32.26
CA GLN A 218 4.90 2.75 31.64
C GLN A 218 4.56 2.35 30.22
N ILE A 219 3.32 2.60 29.78
CA ILE A 219 2.91 2.48 28.38
C ILE A 219 2.56 3.86 27.84
N LEU A 220 3.10 4.20 26.68
CA LEU A 220 2.68 5.32 25.84
C LEU A 220 1.78 4.78 24.74
N THR A 221 0.56 5.29 24.61
CA THR A 221 -0.38 4.90 23.55
C THR A 221 -0.72 6.10 22.68
N TRP A 222 -0.73 5.91 21.37
CA TRP A 222 -1.25 6.89 20.41
C TRP A 222 -2.23 6.22 19.44
N GLU A 223 -3.41 6.81 19.30
CA GLU A 223 -4.49 6.28 18.48
C GLU A 223 -5.07 7.35 17.55
N THR A 224 -5.44 6.95 16.34
CA THR A 224 -6.17 7.84 15.41
C THR A 224 -6.97 7.08 14.37
N THR A 225 -8.04 7.71 13.89
CA THR A 225 -8.84 7.27 12.74
C THR A 225 -8.64 8.17 11.51
N LYS A 226 -7.89 9.27 11.66
CA LYS A 226 -7.68 10.29 10.62
C LYS A 226 -6.27 10.15 10.02
N LEU A 227 -6.02 9.01 9.39
CA LEU A 227 -4.75 8.77 8.70
C LEU A 227 -4.77 9.27 7.26
N LYS A 228 -3.66 9.88 6.85
CA LYS A 228 -3.40 10.23 5.45
C LYS A 228 -2.55 9.12 4.83
N ARG A 229 -2.91 8.67 3.62
CA ARG A 229 -2.09 7.71 2.87
C ARG A 229 -0.74 8.34 2.52
N PHE A 230 0.31 7.53 2.57
CA PHE A 230 1.72 7.89 2.39
C PHE A 230 2.25 8.90 3.43
N GLU A 231 1.59 9.00 4.58
CA GLU A 231 2.12 9.75 5.72
C GLU A 231 3.11 8.88 6.51
N THR A 232 4.19 9.49 6.97
CA THR A 232 5.10 8.88 7.95
C THR A 232 4.86 9.51 9.31
N TYR A 233 4.58 8.67 10.29
CA TYR A 233 4.47 9.04 11.69
C TYR A 233 5.70 8.56 12.44
N ILE A 234 6.31 9.44 13.23
CA ILE A 234 7.47 9.12 14.05
C ILE A 234 7.14 9.50 15.48
N ILE A 235 7.17 8.54 16.40
CA ILE A 235 7.16 8.84 17.83
C ILE A 235 8.62 8.95 18.24
N GLN A 236 9.03 10.14 18.64
CA GLN A 236 10.32 10.39 19.28
C GLN A 236 10.12 10.49 20.78
N TRP A 237 11.05 9.96 21.57
CA TRP A 237 11.00 10.10 23.02
C TRP A 237 12.37 10.30 23.60
N ARG A 238 12.36 10.83 24.82
CA ARG A 238 13.53 10.95 25.69
C ARG A 238 13.28 10.15 26.97
N TRP A 239 14.28 9.35 27.33
CA TRP A 239 14.34 8.60 28.59
C TRP A 239 14.53 9.48 29.81
#